data_AF-A0A8J3P6N3-F1
#
_entry.id   AF-A0A8J3P6N3-F1
#
_cell.length_a   1.000
_cell.length_b   1.000
_cell.length_c   1.000
_cell.angle_alpha   90.00
_cell.angle_beta   90.00
_cell.angle_gamma   90.00
#
_symmetry.space_group_name_H-M   'P 1'
#
loop_
_entity.id
_entity.type
_entity.pdbx_description
1 polymer ?
#
loop_
_entity_poly.entity_id
_entity_poly.type
_entity_poly.pdbx_seq_one_letter_code
_entity_poly.pdbx_strand_id
1 'polypeptide(L)'
;MRYSPDSDPSAFDPTDPEVVDARLNDPVVNALHEDLGRQFRAMPPEQQLVELVPELENAQSRYDQLAKVLARASADDPRRFLLFTMGDHVERIRARINELGGGA
;
A
#
# COMPACT_ATOMS: atom_id res chain seq x y z
N MET A 1 -10.69 8.34 -21.08
CA MET A 1 -11.24 7.16 -21.83
C MET A 1 -11.80 6.19 -20.78
N ARG A 2 -12.90 5.47 -21.04
CA ARG A 2 -13.39 4.46 -20.08
C ARG A 2 -12.48 3.23 -20.12
N TYR A 3 -11.86 2.89 -18.99
CA TYR A 3 -11.14 1.63 -18.80
C TYR A 3 -12.09 0.45 -19.04
N SER A 4 -11.65 -0.53 -19.83
CA SER A 4 -12.35 -1.81 -20.03
C SER A 4 -11.47 -2.93 -19.47
N PRO A 5 -11.98 -3.84 -18.63
CA PRO A 5 -11.19 -4.91 -18.02
C PRO A 5 -10.62 -5.90 -19.04
N ASP A 6 -11.17 -5.94 -20.26
CA ASP A 6 -10.68 -6.75 -21.39
C ASP A 6 -9.65 -6.01 -22.27
N SER A 7 -9.22 -4.80 -21.88
CA SER A 7 -8.20 -4.05 -22.63
C SER A 7 -6.81 -4.65 -22.44
N ASP A 8 -5.94 -4.46 -23.42
CA ASP A 8 -4.51 -4.78 -23.31
C ASP A 8 -3.92 -4.14 -22.03
N PRO A 9 -3.27 -4.91 -21.12
CA PRO A 9 -2.59 -4.38 -19.95
C PRO A 9 -1.56 -3.28 -20.27
N SER A 10 -1.01 -3.27 -21.50
CA SER A 10 -0.09 -2.24 -21.97
C SER A 10 -0.75 -0.87 -22.18
N ALA A 11 -2.08 -0.81 -22.23
CA ALA A 11 -2.87 0.42 -22.35
C ALA A 11 -3.15 1.09 -20.99
N PHE A 12 -2.66 0.53 -19.88
CA PHE A 12 -2.75 1.18 -18.58
C PHE A 12 -1.82 2.41 -18.55
N ASP A 13 -2.41 3.60 -18.56
CA ASP A 13 -1.70 4.85 -18.32
C ASP A 13 -1.77 5.19 -16.81
N PRO A 14 -0.69 4.98 -16.03
CA PRO A 14 -0.67 5.31 -14.61
C PRO A 14 -0.69 6.81 -14.34
N THR A 15 -0.61 7.65 -15.38
CA THR A 15 -0.64 9.11 -15.24
C THR A 15 -2.05 9.70 -15.39
N ASP A 16 -3.02 8.92 -15.87
CA ASP A 16 -4.44 9.31 -15.94
C ASP A 16 -5.18 8.87 -14.66
N PRO A 17 -5.60 9.81 -13.79
CA PRO A 17 -6.27 9.48 -12.53
C PRO A 17 -7.61 8.74 -12.72
N GLU A 18 -8.35 8.99 -13.80
CA GLU A 18 -9.62 8.31 -14.06
C GLU A 18 -9.40 6.84 -14.42
N VAL A 19 -8.32 6.54 -15.14
CA VAL A 19 -7.93 5.18 -15.50
C VAL A 19 -7.43 4.43 -14.27
N VAL A 20 -6.65 5.09 -13.41
CA VAL A 20 -6.21 4.51 -12.13
C VAL A 20 -7.40 4.22 -11.23
N ASP A 21 -8.32 5.17 -11.07
CA ASP A 21 -9.52 4.97 -10.24
C ASP A 21 -10.42 3.85 -10.78
N ALA A 22 -10.67 3.84 -12.10
CA ALA A 22 -11.45 2.77 -12.72
C ALA A 22 -10.80 1.39 -12.57
N ARG A 23 -9.46 1.32 -12.62
CA ARG A 23 -8.71 0.08 -12.41
C ARG A 23 -8.75 -0.38 -10.96
N LEU A 24 -8.64 0.54 -10.00
CA LEU A 24 -8.72 0.22 -8.57
C LEU A 24 -10.13 -0.20 -8.16
N ASN A 25 -11.15 0.35 -8.82
CA ASN A 25 -12.56 -0.02 -8.61
C ASN A 25 -13.01 -1.23 -9.45
N ASP A 26 -12.11 -1.87 -10.19
CA ASP A 26 -12.40 -3.07 -10.98
C ASP A 26 -12.74 -4.25 -10.03
N PRO A 27 -13.89 -4.92 -10.20
CA PRO A 27 -14.26 -6.09 -9.41
C PRO A 27 -13.19 -7.19 -9.39
N VAL A 28 -12.45 -7.37 -10.49
CA VAL A 28 -11.37 -8.38 -10.58
C VAL A 28 -10.18 -7.98 -9.70
N VAL A 29 -9.81 -6.71 -9.68
CA VAL A 29 -8.73 -6.21 -8.81
C VAL A 29 -9.11 -6.34 -7.35
N ASN A 30 -10.35 -5.98 -7.01
CA ASN A 30 -10.87 -6.13 -5.66
C ASN A 30 -10.90 -7.61 -5.22
N ALA A 31 -11.39 -8.50 -6.07
CA ALA A 31 -11.41 -9.94 -5.78
C ALA A 31 -10.00 -10.51 -5.60
N LEU A 32 -9.04 -10.10 -6.44
CA LEU A 32 -7.65 -10.51 -6.32
C LEU A 32 -7.02 -9.98 -5.02
N HIS A 33 -7.27 -8.71 -4.68
CA HIS A 33 -6.77 -8.12 -3.45
C HIS A 33 -7.30 -8.85 -2.21
N GLU A 34 -8.60 -9.16 -2.19
CA GLU A 34 -9.19 -9.97 -1.12
C GLU A 34 -8.59 -11.37 -1.05
N ASP A 35 -8.37 -12.02 -2.18
CA ASP A 35 -7.84 -13.38 -2.24
C ASP A 35 -6.40 -13.44 -1.75
N LEU A 36 -5.55 -12.54 -2.22
CA LEU A 36 -4.18 -12.39 -1.72
C LEU A 36 -4.17 -12.12 -0.21
N GLY A 37 -5.07 -11.26 0.27
CA GLY A 37 -5.23 -11.01 1.72
C GLY A 37 -5.65 -12.26 2.50
N ARG A 38 -6.52 -13.11 1.95
CA ARG A 38 -6.91 -14.39 2.57
C ARG A 38 -5.74 -15.37 2.59
N GLN A 39 -5.05 -15.53 1.47
CA GLN A 39 -3.88 -16.40 1.36
C GLN A 39 -2.80 -15.97 2.37
N PHE A 40 -2.53 -14.67 2.44
CA PHE A 40 -1.56 -14.12 3.39
C PHE A 40 -1.91 -14.45 4.84
N ARG A 41 -3.18 -14.23 5.24
CA ARG A 41 -3.64 -14.55 6.61
C ARG A 41 -3.64 -16.05 6.93
N ALA A 42 -3.73 -16.91 5.91
CA ALA A 42 -3.68 -18.36 6.07
C ALA A 42 -2.24 -18.90 6.20
N MET A 43 -1.21 -18.12 5.88
CA MET A 43 0.19 -18.52 6.05
C MET A 43 0.56 -18.65 7.53
N PRO A 44 1.52 -19.51 7.90
CA PRO A 44 2.10 -19.54 9.25
C PRO A 44 2.60 -18.16 9.69
N PRO A 45 2.47 -17.79 10.99
CA PRO A 45 2.93 -16.50 11.50
C PRO A 45 4.38 -16.18 11.16
N GLU A 46 5.27 -17.17 11.18
CA GLU A 46 6.69 -16.98 10.87
C GLU A 46 6.89 -16.60 9.40
N GLN A 47 6.11 -17.17 8.49
CA GLN A 47 6.15 -16.82 7.07
C GLN A 47 5.54 -15.43 6.81
N GLN A 48 4.45 -15.09 7.51
CA GLN A 48 3.91 -13.72 7.47
C GLN A 48 4.94 -12.69 7.93
N LEU A 49 5.70 -13.00 8.99
CA LEU A 49 6.75 -12.12 9.51
C LEU A 49 7.91 -11.94 8.52
N VAL A 50 8.33 -13.01 7.83
CA VAL A 50 9.38 -12.95 6.79
C VAL A 50 9.02 -11.97 5.68
N GLU A 51 7.74 -11.87 5.31
CA GLU A 51 7.25 -10.93 4.29
C GLU A 51 7.02 -9.52 4.86
N LEU A 52 6.46 -9.40 6.07
CA LEU A 52 6.08 -8.10 6.64
C LEU A 52 7.26 -7.28 7.13
N VAL A 53 8.34 -7.90 7.61
CA VAL A 53 9.50 -7.16 8.13
C VAL A 53 10.18 -6.34 7.01
N PRO A 54 10.55 -6.92 5.84
CA PRO A 54 11.06 -6.14 4.72
C PRO A 54 10.07 -5.08 4.22
N GLU A 55 8.77 -5.38 4.20
CA GLU A 55 7.75 -4.41 3.78
C GLU A 55 7.65 -3.23 4.76
N LEU A 56 7.78 -3.47 6.07
CA LEU A 56 7.84 -2.41 7.07
C LEU A 56 9.04 -1.49 6.83
N GLU A 57 10.23 -2.05 6.58
CA GLU A 57 11.44 -1.27 6.30
C GLU A 57 11.29 -0.42 5.04
N ASN A 58 10.70 -0.97 3.98
CA ASN A 58 10.43 -0.25 2.75
C ASN A 58 9.41 0.88 2.97
N ALA A 59 8.30 0.60 3.66
CA ALA A 59 7.28 1.59 3.98
C ALA A 59 7.86 2.73 4.84
N GLN A 60 8.68 2.42 5.85
CA GLN A 60 9.39 3.40 6.67
C GLN A 60 10.36 4.24 5.84
N SER A 61 11.15 3.61 4.97
CA SER A 61 12.09 4.32 4.09
C SER A 61 11.37 5.32 3.18
N ARG A 62 10.24 4.93 2.59
CA ARG A 62 9.41 5.83 1.77
C ARG A 62 8.80 6.95 2.59
N TYR A 63 8.31 6.65 3.80
CA TYR A 63 7.79 7.64 4.74
C TYR A 63 8.87 8.69 5.08
N ASP A 64 10.08 8.25 5.43
CA ASP A 64 11.20 9.13 5.77
C ASP A 64 11.64 9.99 4.58
N GLN A 65 11.64 9.44 3.37
CA GLN A 65 11.92 10.20 2.16
C GLN A 65 10.89 11.31 1.95
N LEU A 66 9.60 11.01 2.09
CA LEU A 66 8.55 12.01 1.98
C LEU A 66 8.64 13.05 3.11
N ALA A 67 8.90 12.61 4.34
CA ALA A 67 9.09 13.50 5.49
C ALA A 67 10.23 14.50 5.24
N LYS A 68 11.36 14.05 4.69
CA LYS A 68 12.50 14.91 4.33
C LYS A 68 12.13 15.93 3.25
N VAL A 69 11.37 15.53 2.24
CA VAL A 69 10.88 16.44 1.19
C VAL A 69 9.96 17.51 1.79
N LEU A 70 9.05 17.12 2.69
CA LEU A 70 8.06 18.02 3.27
C LEU A 70 8.59 18.87 4.42
N ALA A 71 9.68 18.47 5.07
CA ALA A 71 10.33 19.25 6.12
C ALA A 71 10.74 20.66 5.64
N ARG A 72 10.99 20.81 4.33
CA ARG A 72 11.34 22.09 3.69
C ARG A 72 10.16 22.76 2.99
N ALA A 73 8.98 22.13 2.96
CA ALA A 73 7.79 22.64 2.30
C ALA A 73 6.90 23.46 3.25
N SER A 74 6.09 24.37 2.69
CA SER A 74 5.14 25.21 3.45
C SER A 74 4.11 24.38 4.21
N ALA A 75 3.64 24.85 5.37
CA ALA A 75 2.67 24.14 6.20
C ALA A 75 1.40 23.70 5.44
N ASP A 76 1.01 24.45 4.40
CA ASP A 76 -0.16 24.18 3.56
C ASP A 76 0.14 23.27 2.35
N ASP A 77 1.33 22.68 2.25
CA ASP A 77 1.66 21.76 1.16
C ASP A 77 0.68 20.56 1.18
N PRO A 78 -0.13 20.37 0.11
CA PRO A 78 -1.18 19.36 0.08
C PRO A 78 -0.63 17.92 0.21
N ARG A 79 0.65 17.70 -0.11
CA ARG A 79 1.30 16.40 0.04
C ARG A 79 1.53 16.00 1.50
N ARG A 80 1.37 16.91 2.46
CA ARG A 80 1.36 16.57 3.89
C ARG A 80 0.29 15.55 4.26
N PHE A 81 -0.82 15.51 3.52
CA PHE A 81 -1.81 14.45 3.67
C PHE A 81 -1.23 13.05 3.37
N LEU A 82 -0.35 12.94 2.37
CA LEU A 82 0.31 11.66 2.03
C LEU A 82 1.18 11.17 3.19
N LEU A 83 1.82 12.08 3.93
CA LEU A 83 2.61 11.72 5.10
C LEU A 83 1.74 11.07 6.18
N PHE A 84 0.54 11.61 6.43
CA PHE A 84 -0.40 11.01 7.38
C PHE A 84 -0.83 9.60 6.95
N THR A 85 -1.26 9.44 5.69
CA THR A 85 -1.71 8.15 5.16
C THR A 85 -0.60 7.11 5.13
N MET A 86 0.62 7.50 4.79
CA MET A 86 1.79 6.61 4.82
C MET A 86 2.19 6.24 6.25
N GLY A 87 2.09 7.18 7.19
CA GLY A 87 2.33 6.91 8.61
C GLY A 87 1.36 5.88 9.17
N ASP A 88 0.07 6.02 8.88
CA ASP A 88 -0.96 5.04 9.26
C ASP A 88 -0.70 3.65 8.64
N HIS A 89 -0.23 3.60 7.40
CA HIS A 89 0.15 2.34 6.76
C HIS A 89 1.34 1.65 7.47
N VAL A 90 2.39 2.41 7.82
CA VAL A 90 3.54 1.91 8.58
C VAL A 90 3.09 1.34 9.93
N GLU A 91 2.23 2.05 10.64
CA GLU A 91 1.73 1.61 11.94
C GLU A 91 0.83 0.37 11.85
N ARG A 92 0.03 0.23 10.78
CA ARG A 92 -0.73 -1.00 10.54
C ARG A 92 0.16 -2.22 10.34
N ILE A 93 1.25 -2.09 9.57
CA ILE A 93 2.23 -3.18 9.39
C ILE A 93 2.92 -3.50 10.72
N ARG A 94 3.36 -2.47 11.47
CA ARG A 94 4.00 -2.64 12.78
C ARG A 94 3.09 -3.35 13.78
N ALA A 95 1.81 -2.95 13.86
CA ALA A 95 0.83 -3.58 14.72
C ALA A 95 0.68 -5.07 14.38
N ARG A 96 0.58 -5.40 13.08
CA ARG A 96 0.46 -6.78 12.64
C ARG A 96 1.68 -7.63 12.99
N ILE A 97 2.89 -7.10 12.82
CA ILE A 97 4.14 -7.78 13.23
C ILE A 97 4.14 -8.05 14.73
N ASN A 98 3.73 -7.07 15.55
CA ASN A 98 3.67 -7.22 17.01
C ASN A 98 2.63 -8.27 17.43
N GLU A 99 1.46 -8.33 16.77
CA GLU A 99 0.46 -9.38 17.00
C GLU A 99 1.00 -10.78 16.70
N LEU A 100 1.75 -10.92 15.60
CA LEU A 100 2.31 -12.20 15.18
C LEU A 100 3.51 -12.63 16.03
N GLY A 101 4.34 -11.68 16.49
CA GLY A 101 5.52 -11.94 17.31
C GLY A 101 5.26 -12.04 18.81
N GLY A 102 4.16 -11.46 19.31
CA GLY A 102 3.77 -11.49 20.73
C GLY A 102 2.96 -12.71 21.17
N GLY A 103 2.72 -13.66 20.27
CA GLY A 103 1.93 -14.89 20.52
C GLY A 103 2.74 -16.13 20.93
N ALA A 104 4.02 -15.97 21.26
CA ALA A 104 4.94 -17.04 21.70
C ALA A 104 5.17 -17.04 23.22
#